data_AF-A0A1H3ABR0-F1
#
_entry.id   AF-A0A1H3ABR0-F1
#
_cell.length_a   1.000
_cell.length_b   1.000
_cell.length_c   1.000
_cell.angle_alpha   90.00
_cell.angle_beta   90.00
_cell.angle_gamma   90.00
#
_symmetry.space_group_name_H-M   'P 1'
#
loop_
_entity.id
_entity.type
_entity.pdbx_description
1 polymer ?
#
loop_
_entity_poly.entity_id
_entity_poly.type
_entity_poly.pdbx_seq_one_letter_code
_entity_poly.pdbx_strand_id
1 'polypeptide(L)'
;MKRTILRKLLVTICTFIITPLLISLITFIAGDASFSFVERVVSAFLIFSIYVAPVLFLYVLPVSVLSEYVSRRYRYRCLVSFFIHMGFSIVFFSLFLLIPIFDHRSEAVYNTLDRFVLFLSYTINIIFFLYWLVDELFLRLWGDRRQQFKK
;
A
#
# COMPACT_ATOMS: atom_id res chain seq x y z
N MET A 1 -11.70 -7.92 19.57
CA MET A 1 -11.16 -6.57 19.33
C MET A 1 -9.64 -6.51 19.44
N LYS A 2 -9.03 -6.85 20.60
CA LYS A 2 -7.55 -6.81 20.80
C LYS A 2 -6.75 -7.56 19.73
N ARG A 3 -7.16 -8.78 19.36
CA ARG A 3 -6.50 -9.59 18.30
C ARG A 3 -6.58 -8.96 16.91
N THR A 4 -7.71 -8.36 16.55
CA THR A 4 -7.89 -7.71 15.24
C THR A 4 -7.00 -6.48 15.12
N ILE A 5 -6.97 -5.63 16.16
CA ILE A 5 -6.11 -4.44 16.19
C ILE A 5 -4.64 -4.86 16.11
N LEU A 6 -4.22 -5.85 16.90
CA LEU A 6 -2.85 -6.37 16.86
C LEU A 6 -2.48 -6.89 15.46
N ARG A 7 -3.35 -7.67 14.82
CA ARG A 7 -3.12 -8.16 13.46
C ARG A 7 -2.93 -7.01 12.47
N LYS A 8 -3.81 -6.01 12.50
CA LYS A 8 -3.73 -4.86 11.61
C LYS A 8 -2.44 -4.07 11.81
N LEU A 9 -2.02 -3.85 13.06
CA LEU A 9 -0.73 -3.21 13.37
C LEU A 9 0.46 -4.01 12.84
N LEU A 10 0.46 -5.33 13.01
CA LEU A 10 1.51 -6.20 12.48
C LEU A 10 1.55 -6.15 10.94
N VAL A 11 0.39 -6.17 10.28
CA VAL A 11 0.30 -6.01 8.83
C VAL A 11 0.88 -4.67 8.41
N THR A 12 0.51 -3.56 9.08
CA THR A 12 1.07 -2.24 8.77
C THR A 12 2.59 -2.22 8.89
N ILE A 13 3.15 -2.77 9.98
CA ILE A 13 4.60 -2.84 10.20
C ILE A 13 5.28 -3.69 9.13
N CYS A 14 4.73 -4.87 8.82
CA CYS A 14 5.25 -5.74 7.79
C CYS A 14 5.23 -5.06 6.41
N THR A 15 4.11 -4.45 6.02
CA THR A 15 4.01 -3.72 4.74
C THR A 15 4.98 -2.55 4.69
N PHE A 16 5.17 -1.82 5.81
CA PHE A 16 6.13 -0.73 5.90
C PHE A 16 7.58 -1.19 5.69
N ILE A 17 7.95 -2.39 6.14
CA ILE A 17 9.30 -2.95 5.94
C ILE A 17 9.46 -3.58 4.55
N ILE A 18 8.48 -4.37 4.11
CA ILE A 18 8.55 -5.14 2.86
C ILE A 18 8.57 -4.22 1.63
N THR A 19 7.77 -3.15 1.65
CA THR A 19 7.61 -2.31 0.46
C THR A 19 8.88 -1.56 0.04
N PRO A 20 9.62 -0.85 0.92
CA PRO A 20 10.88 -0.22 0.52
C PRO A 20 11.91 -1.26 0.08
N LEU A 21 11.99 -2.43 0.74
CA LEU A 21 12.86 -3.53 0.30
C LEU A 21 12.52 -4.02 -1.12
N LEU A 22 11.23 -4.18 -1.42
CA LEU A 22 10.77 -4.60 -2.74
C LEU A 22 11.12 -3.55 -3.81
N ILE A 23 10.93 -2.27 -3.53
CA ILE A 23 11.26 -1.17 -4.45
C ILE A 23 12.78 -1.12 -4.69
N SER A 24 13.59 -1.21 -3.64
CA SER A 24 15.05 -1.24 -3.77
C SER A 24 15.52 -2.46 -4.59
N LEU A 25 14.89 -3.62 -4.41
CA LEU A 25 15.20 -4.81 -5.20
C LEU A 25 14.83 -4.64 -6.67
N ILE A 26 13.63 -4.12 -6.97
CA ILE A 26 13.18 -3.90 -8.36
C ILE A 26 14.12 -2.92 -9.08
N THR A 27 14.46 -1.80 -8.43
CA THR A 27 15.34 -0.80 -9.01
C THR A 27 16.78 -1.30 -9.19
N PHE A 28 17.26 -2.16 -8.29
CA PHE A 28 18.56 -2.82 -8.43
C PHE A 28 18.58 -3.78 -9.63
N ILE A 29 17.54 -4.61 -9.79
CA ILE A 29 17.41 -5.53 -10.93
C ILE A 29 17.26 -4.77 -12.26
N ALA A 30 16.62 -3.60 -12.24
CA ALA A 30 16.47 -2.74 -13.42
C ALA A 30 17.79 -2.15 -13.96
N GLY A 31 18.94 -2.44 -13.32
CA GLY A 31 20.26 -2.15 -13.87
C GLY A 31 20.72 -0.71 -13.69
N ASP A 32 20.06 0.06 -12.83
CA ASP A 32 20.53 1.39 -12.48
C ASP A 32 21.79 1.26 -11.60
N ALA A 33 22.95 1.60 -12.15
CA ALA A 33 24.24 1.45 -11.46
C ALA A 33 24.64 2.67 -10.61
N SER A 34 23.77 3.68 -10.50
CA SER A 34 24.08 4.96 -9.84
C SER A 34 24.33 4.85 -8.34
N PHE A 35 23.73 3.88 -7.66
CA PHE A 35 23.84 3.68 -6.21
C PHE A 35 24.06 2.22 -5.84
N SER A 36 24.80 2.01 -4.75
CA SER A 36 24.93 0.68 -4.14
C SER A 36 23.59 0.19 -3.60
N PHE A 37 23.42 -1.14 -3.46
CA PHE A 37 22.18 -1.72 -2.94
C PHE A 37 21.83 -1.19 -1.53
N VAL A 38 22.84 -1.02 -0.67
CA VAL A 38 22.64 -0.52 0.70
C VAL A 38 22.12 0.93 0.70
N GLU A 39 22.71 1.80 -0.12
CA GLU A 39 22.25 3.19 -0.27
C GLU A 39 20.82 3.26 -0.82
N ARG A 40 20.46 2.38 -1.76
CA ARG A 40 19.09 2.26 -2.28
C ARG A 40 18.09 1.86 -1.21
N VAL A 41 18.45 0.92 -0.34
CA VAL A 41 17.58 0.48 0.77
C VAL A 41 17.39 1.62 1.77
N VAL A 42 18.47 2.27 2.20
CA VAL A 42 18.41 3.36 3.18
C VAL A 42 17.59 4.54 2.63
N SER A 43 17.87 4.97 1.39
CA SER A 43 17.12 6.06 0.75
C SER A 43 15.64 5.71 0.57
N ALA A 44 15.31 4.50 0.12
CA ALA A 44 13.94 4.04 0.02
C ALA A 44 13.24 4.09 1.38
N PHE A 45 13.87 3.58 2.45
CA PHE A 45 13.31 3.64 3.80
C PHE A 45 13.07 5.06 4.29
N LEU A 46 13.97 6.01 4.04
CA LEU A 46 13.80 7.41 4.42
C LEU A 46 12.61 8.05 3.70
N ILE A 47 12.53 7.88 2.37
CA ILE A 47 11.40 8.38 1.57
C ILE A 47 10.10 7.75 2.05
N PHE A 48 10.10 6.44 2.30
CA PHE A 48 8.91 5.72 2.76
C PHE A 48 8.45 6.21 4.14
N SER A 49 9.39 6.46 5.05
CA SER A 49 9.09 6.95 6.40
C SER A 49 8.41 8.31 6.39
N ILE A 50 8.87 9.22 5.52
CA ILE A 50 8.39 10.60 5.47
C ILE A 50 7.07 10.69 4.71
N TYR A 51 6.99 10.08 3.53
CA TYR A 51 5.88 10.32 2.60
C TYR A 51 4.82 9.21 2.61
N VAL A 52 5.23 7.97 2.85
CA VAL A 52 4.34 6.82 2.68
C VAL A 52 3.77 6.31 4.00
N ALA A 53 4.53 6.38 5.10
CA ALA A 53 4.04 5.98 6.41
C ALA A 53 2.73 6.73 6.80
N PRO A 54 2.61 8.05 6.62
CA PRO A 54 1.35 8.75 6.88
C PRO A 54 0.19 8.18 6.05
N VAL A 55 0.44 7.86 4.77
CA VAL A 55 -0.58 7.30 3.87
C VAL A 55 -1.03 5.91 4.34
N LEU A 56 -0.10 5.07 4.79
CA LEU A 56 -0.40 3.76 5.35
C LEU A 56 -1.33 3.84 6.56
N PHE A 57 -1.03 4.72 7.52
CA PHE A 57 -1.82 4.84 8.76
C PHE A 57 -3.15 5.57 8.55
N LEU A 58 -3.17 6.63 7.74
CA LEU A 58 -4.36 7.48 7.56
C LEU A 58 -5.36 6.93 6.53
N TYR A 59 -4.91 6.12 5.57
CA TYR A 59 -5.76 5.67 4.47
C TYR A 59 -5.80 4.16 4.32
N VAL A 60 -4.64 3.49 4.22
CA VAL A 60 -4.61 2.05 3.93
C VAL A 60 -5.15 1.23 5.11
N LEU A 61 -4.74 1.56 6.33
CA LEU A 61 -5.21 0.88 7.54
C LEU A 61 -6.74 1.00 7.73
N PRO A 62 -7.36 2.20 7.65
CA PRO A 62 -8.82 2.34 7.67
C PRO A 62 -9.53 1.54 6.57
N VAL A 63 -9.02 1.57 5.34
CA VAL A 63 -9.57 0.77 4.22
C VAL A 63 -9.53 -0.71 4.55
N SER A 64 -8.46 -1.19 5.17
CA SER A 64 -8.33 -2.58 5.58
C SER A 64 -9.30 -2.99 6.70
N VAL A 65 -9.60 -2.08 7.64
CA VAL A 65 -10.64 -2.31 8.66
C VAL A 65 -12.02 -2.35 8.03
N LEU A 66 -12.32 -1.43 7.11
CA LEU A 66 -13.56 -1.40 6.35
C LEU A 66 -13.74 -2.65 5.50
N SER A 67 -12.69 -3.06 4.77
CA SER A 67 -12.74 -4.24 3.90
C SER A 67 -13.05 -5.50 4.69
N GLU A 68 -12.49 -5.64 5.90
CA GLU A 68 -12.79 -6.77 6.78
C GLU A 68 -14.24 -6.72 7.27
N TYR A 69 -14.73 -5.55 7.68
CA TYR A 69 -16.12 -5.39 8.11
C TYR A 69 -17.12 -5.77 7.01
N VAL A 70 -16.91 -5.28 5.79
CA VAL A 70 -17.79 -5.53 4.65
C VAL A 70 -17.68 -6.97 4.16
N SER A 71 -16.46 -7.48 3.98
CA SER A 71 -16.22 -8.80 3.38
C SER A 71 -16.71 -9.97 4.23
N ARG A 72 -16.84 -9.82 5.55
CA ARG A 72 -17.30 -10.88 6.48
C ARG A 72 -18.65 -11.48 6.13
N ARG A 73 -19.53 -10.75 5.44
CA ARG A 73 -20.88 -11.23 5.08
C ARG A 73 -20.92 -12.06 3.80
N TYR A 74 -19.82 -12.11 3.06
CA TYR A 74 -19.79 -12.73 1.72
C TYR A 74 -19.05 -14.07 1.73
N ARG A 75 -19.54 -15.02 0.94
CA ARG A 75 -18.90 -16.34 0.73
C ARG A 75 -17.47 -16.19 0.19
N TYR A 76 -17.27 -15.27 -0.75
CA TYR A 76 -15.97 -14.97 -1.36
C TYR A 76 -15.27 -13.79 -0.67
N ARG A 77 -15.18 -13.84 0.67
CA ARG A 77 -14.59 -12.79 1.51
C ARG A 77 -13.27 -12.23 0.97
N CYS A 78 -12.32 -13.11 0.63
CA CYS A 78 -10.99 -12.74 0.14
C CYS A 78 -11.07 -11.89 -1.14
N LEU A 79 -11.94 -12.29 -2.07
CA LEU A 79 -12.15 -11.61 -3.35
C LEU A 79 -12.84 -10.25 -3.16
N VAL A 80 -13.83 -10.17 -2.26
CA VAL A 80 -14.48 -8.89 -1.91
C VAL A 80 -13.47 -7.94 -1.25
N SER A 81 -12.65 -8.44 -0.32
CA SER A 81 -11.59 -7.66 0.33
C SER A 81 -10.57 -7.13 -0.69
N PHE A 82 -10.21 -7.94 -1.69
CA PHE A 82 -9.33 -7.55 -2.79
C PHE A 82 -9.93 -6.39 -3.60
N PHE A 83 -11.17 -6.52 -4.06
CA PHE A 83 -11.83 -5.47 -4.84
C PHE A 83 -12.00 -4.17 -4.07
N ILE A 84 -12.20 -4.23 -2.75
CA ILE A 84 -12.24 -3.02 -1.92
C ILE A 84 -10.87 -2.33 -1.92
N HIS A 85 -9.78 -3.06 -1.66
CA HIS A 85 -8.43 -2.46 -1.64
C HIS A 85 -8.05 -1.90 -3.02
N MET A 86 -8.28 -2.66 -4.10
CA MET A 86 -7.97 -2.20 -5.46
C MET A 86 -8.86 -1.02 -5.86
N GLY A 87 -10.14 -1.05 -5.52
CA GLY A 87 -11.07 0.04 -5.79
C GLY A 87 -10.65 1.34 -5.11
N PHE A 88 -10.31 1.29 -3.82
CA PHE A 88 -9.75 2.45 -3.12
C PHE A 88 -8.43 2.90 -3.74
N SER A 89 -7.55 1.96 -4.10
CA SER A 89 -6.29 2.29 -4.75
C SER A 89 -6.48 3.07 -6.07
N ILE A 90 -7.45 2.67 -6.89
CA ILE A 90 -7.80 3.38 -8.14
C ILE A 90 -8.38 4.77 -7.84
N VAL A 91 -9.21 4.90 -6.82
CA VAL A 91 -9.73 6.22 -6.39
C VAL A 91 -8.59 7.13 -5.93
N PHE A 92 -7.67 6.63 -5.11
CA PHE A 92 -6.49 7.39 -4.70
C PHE A 92 -5.61 7.76 -5.89
N PHE A 93 -5.33 6.79 -6.77
CA PHE A 93 -4.54 7.00 -7.99
C PHE A 93 -5.15 8.08 -8.89
N SER A 94 -6.46 8.01 -9.14
CA SER A 94 -7.15 9.01 -9.96
C SER A 94 -7.15 10.40 -9.32
N LEU A 95 -7.34 10.50 -8.00
CA LEU A 95 -7.23 11.77 -7.29
C LEU A 95 -5.84 12.39 -7.45
N PHE A 96 -4.77 11.61 -7.33
CA PHE A 96 -3.40 12.12 -7.50
C PHE A 96 -3.05 12.47 -8.95
N LEU A 97 -3.55 11.73 -9.93
CA LEU A 97 -3.35 12.04 -11.36
C LEU A 97 -4.12 13.29 -11.82
N LEU A 98 -5.24 13.62 -11.19
CA LEU A 98 -6.01 14.81 -11.54
C LEU A 98 -5.35 16.11 -11.08
N ILE A 99 -4.51 16.07 -10.03
CA ILE A 99 -3.83 17.26 -9.48
C ILE A 99 -3.01 18.02 -10.54
N PRO A 100 -2.09 17.38 -11.30
CA PRO A 100 -1.28 18.11 -12.29
C PRO A 100 -2.10 18.65 -13.47
N ILE A 101 -3.26 18.08 -13.79
CA ILE A 101 -4.10 18.51 -14.93
C ILE A 101 -4.67 19.92 -14.72
N PHE A 102 -4.84 20.37 -13.47
CA PHE A 102 -5.46 21.65 -13.14
C PHE A 102 -4.48 22.80 -12.84
N ASP A 103 -3.15 22.57 -12.88
CA ASP A 103 -2.16 23.61 -12.55
C ASP A 103 -1.31 24.01 -13.78
N HIS A 104 -1.46 25.27 -14.23
CA HIS A 104 -0.80 25.83 -15.42
C HIS A 104 0.52 26.58 -15.11
N ARG A 105 1.26 26.16 -14.07
CA ARG A 105 2.52 26.81 -13.65
C ARG A 105 3.76 26.15 -14.29
N SER A 106 4.91 26.87 -14.24
CA SER A 106 6.08 26.69 -15.12
C SER A 106 6.60 25.25 -15.32
N GLU A 107 7.07 24.98 -16.55
CA GLU A 107 7.47 23.66 -17.07
C GLU A 107 8.51 22.89 -16.22
N ALA A 108 9.43 23.58 -15.55
CA ALA A 108 10.47 22.92 -14.74
C ALA A 108 9.96 22.39 -13.39
N VAL A 109 9.08 23.15 -12.74
CA VAL A 109 8.42 22.74 -11.49
C VAL A 109 7.41 21.62 -11.77
N TYR A 110 6.72 21.72 -12.91
CA TYR A 110 5.80 20.72 -13.43
C TYR A 110 6.50 19.35 -13.63
N ASN A 111 7.65 19.33 -14.31
CA ASN A 111 8.37 18.07 -14.58
C ASN A 111 8.84 17.31 -13.34
N THR A 112 9.18 18.00 -12.25
CA THR A 112 9.65 17.35 -11.01
C THR A 112 8.49 16.89 -10.14
N LEU A 113 7.45 17.72 -10.01
CA LEU A 113 6.23 17.36 -9.30
C LEU A 113 5.52 16.20 -9.99
N ASP A 114 5.43 16.19 -11.31
CA ASP A 114 4.81 15.09 -12.08
C ASP A 114 5.51 13.76 -11.84
N ARG A 115 6.85 13.74 -11.86
CA ARG A 115 7.61 12.51 -11.58
C ARG A 115 7.38 12.03 -10.16
N PHE A 116 7.31 12.94 -9.19
CA PHE A 116 7.04 12.59 -7.80
C PHE A 116 5.60 12.10 -7.61
N VAL A 117 4.62 12.75 -8.22
CA VAL A 117 3.20 12.36 -8.18
C VAL A 117 3.00 11.01 -8.86
N LEU A 118 3.61 10.78 -10.02
CA LEU A 118 3.59 9.48 -10.70
C LEU A 118 4.24 8.41 -9.83
N PHE A 119 5.42 8.67 -9.27
CA PHE A 119 6.09 7.76 -8.33
C PHE A 119 5.17 7.40 -7.15
N LEU A 120 4.57 8.39 -6.50
CA LEU A 120 3.65 8.18 -5.38
C LEU A 120 2.43 7.36 -5.82
N SER A 121 1.87 7.66 -6.99
CA SER A 121 0.69 7.02 -7.55
C SER A 121 0.94 5.53 -7.88
N TYR A 122 2.08 5.20 -8.48
CA TYR A 122 2.47 3.80 -8.71
C TYR A 122 2.74 3.07 -7.38
N THR A 123 3.45 3.74 -6.48
CA THR A 123 3.81 3.17 -5.17
C THR A 123 2.57 2.86 -4.33
N ILE A 124 1.55 3.74 -4.35
CA ILE A 124 0.27 3.53 -3.66
C ILE A 124 -0.42 2.24 -4.11
N ASN A 125 -0.47 1.95 -5.41
CA ASN A 125 -1.07 0.70 -5.90
C ASN A 125 -0.36 -0.54 -5.37
N ILE A 126 0.97 -0.51 -5.38
CA ILE A 126 1.79 -1.59 -4.81
C ILE A 126 1.50 -1.75 -3.32
N ILE A 127 1.36 -0.64 -2.58
CA ILE A 127 1.06 -0.66 -1.14
C ILE A 127 -0.31 -1.28 -0.87
N PHE A 128 -1.38 -0.81 -1.53
CA PHE A 128 -2.72 -1.35 -1.31
C PHE A 128 -2.77 -2.85 -1.63
N PHE A 129 -2.08 -3.28 -2.68
CA PHE A 129 -1.95 -4.69 -3.04
C PHE A 129 -1.18 -5.49 -1.98
N LEU A 130 0.02 -5.04 -1.61
CA LEU A 130 0.84 -5.72 -0.59
C LEU A 130 0.14 -5.76 0.76
N TYR A 131 -0.52 -4.67 1.16
CA TYR A 131 -1.25 -4.61 2.42
C TYR A 131 -2.39 -5.63 2.44
N TRP A 132 -3.19 -5.71 1.37
CA TRP A 132 -4.23 -6.72 1.23
C TRP A 132 -3.64 -8.14 1.31
N LEU A 133 -2.56 -8.40 0.55
CA LEU A 133 -1.92 -9.70 0.49
C LEU A 133 -1.41 -10.14 1.88
N VAL A 134 -0.73 -9.23 2.59
CA VAL A 134 -0.20 -9.49 3.93
C VAL A 134 -1.33 -9.64 4.94
N ASP A 135 -2.39 -8.83 4.90
CA ASP A 135 -3.54 -9.01 5.80
C ASP A 135 -4.20 -10.38 5.61
N GLU A 136 -4.45 -10.80 4.36
CA GLU A 136 -5.02 -12.12 4.05
C GLU A 136 -4.09 -13.27 4.45
N LEU A 137 -2.78 -13.12 4.28
CA LEU A 137 -1.80 -14.08 4.79
C LEU A 137 -1.91 -14.23 6.31
N PHE A 138 -1.89 -13.10 7.04
CA PHE A 138 -2.01 -13.10 8.49
C PHE A 138 -3.35 -13.68 8.95
N LEU A 139 -4.45 -13.40 8.26
CA LEU A 139 -5.76 -13.99 8.53
C LEU A 139 -5.76 -15.52 8.44
N ARG A 140 -5.09 -16.07 7.41
CA ARG A 140 -4.96 -17.52 7.22
C ARG A 140 -4.06 -18.14 8.28
N LEU A 141 -2.92 -17.51 8.58
CA LEU A 141 -1.96 -17.99 9.58
C LEU A 141 -2.52 -17.93 11.01
N TRP A 142 -3.25 -16.88 11.37
CA TRP A 142 -3.83 -16.72 12.71
C TRP A 142 -5.03 -17.65 12.98
N GLY A 143 -5.43 -18.46 11.99
CA GLY A 143 -6.46 -19.47 12.16
C GLY A 143 -7.83 -18.89 12.52
N ASP A 144 -8.14 -17.66 12.07
CA ASP A 144 -9.45 -17.02 12.33
C ASP A 144 -10.55 -17.64 11.43
N ARG A 145 -10.63 -18.98 11.43
CA ARG A 145 -11.68 -19.83 10.86
C ARG A 145 -12.99 -19.77 11.65
N ARG A 146 -13.13 -18.85 12.62
CA ARG A 146 -14.32 -18.80 13.51
C ARG A 146 -15.63 -18.39 12.84
N GLN A 147 -15.65 -18.12 11.53
CA GLN A 147 -16.89 -17.83 10.80
C GLN A 147 -17.09 -18.64 9.53
N GLN A 148 -16.24 -19.63 9.22
CA GLN A 148 -16.42 -20.38 7.98
C GLN A 148 -17.54 -21.45 8.04
N PHE A 149 -18.04 -21.83 9.23
CA PHE A 149 -19.11 -22.85 9.35
C PHE A 149 -20.02 -22.65 10.56
N LYS A 150 -20.61 -21.45 10.72
CA LYS A 150 -21.88 -21.30 11.49
C LYS A 150 -22.97 -20.82 10.54
N LYS A 151 -23.28 -21.63 9.54
CA LYS A 151 -24.58 -21.78 8.89
C LYS A 151 -24.54 -23.05 8.06
#